data_AF-A0A0G0WVJ9-F1
#
_entry.id   AF-A0A0G0WVJ9-F1
#
_cell.length_a   1.000
_cell.length_b   1.000
_cell.length_c   1.000
_cell.angle_alpha   90.00
_cell.angle_beta   90.00
_cell.angle_gamma   90.00
#
_symmetry.space_group_name_H-M   'P 1'
#
loop_
_entity.id
_entity.type
_entity.pdbx_description
1 polymer ?
#
loop_
_entity_poly.entity_id
_entity_poly.type
_entity_poly.pdbx_seq_one_letter_code
_entity_poly.pdbx_strand_id
1 'polypeptide(L)'
;MKAKPIKGRHFGLLDGEIGLRQAREKMPDLIILDLVLPKKDGFEALKELKSDAGLAPIPVIVLTNLEGSQDVERALSLGAFTYLVKANYSLDDMIEKIKQALGDESRSPTT
;
A
#
# COMPACT_ATOMS: atom_id res chain seq x y z
N MET A 1 -10.90 21.05 7.72
CA MET A 1 -12.02 20.09 7.84
C MET A 1 -11.47 18.85 8.53
N LYS A 2 -12.10 18.32 9.59
CA LYS A 2 -11.56 17.13 10.29
C LYS A 2 -11.87 15.87 9.50
N ALA A 3 -10.85 15.13 9.08
CA ALA A 3 -11.02 13.83 8.43
C ALA A 3 -11.78 12.87 9.36
N LYS A 4 -12.82 12.21 8.83
CA LYS A 4 -13.59 11.18 9.54
C LYS A 4 -12.66 9.99 9.82
N PRO A 5 -12.63 9.44 11.05
CA PRO A 5 -11.71 8.35 11.38
C PRO A 5 -12.03 7.11 10.55
N ILE A 6 -11.01 6.52 9.93
CA ILE A 6 -11.11 5.23 9.24
C ILE A 6 -11.29 4.15 10.33
N LYS A 7 -12.48 3.54 10.40
CA LYS A 7 -12.72 2.39 11.28
C LYS A 7 -12.28 1.12 10.55
N GLY A 8 -11.24 0.46 11.04
CA GLY A 8 -10.72 -0.77 10.45
C GLY A 8 -9.81 -1.55 11.40
N ARG A 9 -9.57 -2.83 11.10
CA ARG A 9 -8.54 -3.63 11.77
C ARG A 9 -7.23 -3.42 11.03
N HIS A 10 -6.17 -3.10 11.76
CA HIS A 10 -4.83 -2.94 11.21
C HIS A 10 -3.90 -4.00 11.80
N PHE A 11 -2.98 -4.51 10.97
CA PHE A 11 -1.97 -5.47 11.37
C PHE A 11 -0.61 -4.94 10.94
N GLY A 12 0.27 -4.66 11.90
CA GLY A 12 1.64 -4.23 11.64
C GLY A 12 2.56 -5.43 11.63
N LEU A 13 3.35 -5.59 10.57
CA LEU A 13 4.27 -6.70 10.37
C LEU A 13 5.62 -6.14 9.95
N LEU A 14 6.69 -6.63 10.58
CA LEU A 14 8.06 -6.13 10.36
C LEU A 14 8.84 -7.00 9.36
N ASP A 15 8.22 -8.05 8.83
CA ASP A 15 8.88 -9.06 7.98
C ASP A 15 7.97 -9.38 6.79
N GLY A 16 8.54 -9.38 5.57
CA GLY A 16 7.79 -9.58 4.34
C GLY A 16 7.15 -10.96 4.22
N GLU A 17 7.77 -12.01 4.75
CA GLU A 17 7.21 -13.37 4.71
C GLU A 17 6.02 -13.50 5.66
N ILE A 18 6.14 -12.95 6.87
CA ILE A 18 5.04 -12.90 7.83
C ILE A 18 3.90 -12.04 7.27
N GLY A 19 4.25 -10.93 6.60
CA GLY A 19 3.37 -10.06 5.83
C GLY A 19 2.47 -10.82 4.87
N LEU A 20 3.10 -11.56 3.95
CA LEU A 20 2.43 -12.35 2.92
C LEU A 20 1.54 -13.43 3.52
N ARG A 21 2.01 -14.16 4.54
CA ARG A 21 1.19 -15.19 5.20
C ARG A 21 -0.08 -14.60 5.82
N GLN A 22 0.06 -13.50 6.55
CA GLN A 22 -1.09 -12.83 7.17
C GLN A 22 -2.03 -12.23 6.13
N ALA A 23 -1.52 -11.73 5.00
CA ALA A 23 -2.36 -11.25 3.91
C ALA A 23 -3.27 -12.38 3.38
N ARG A 24 -2.73 -13.60 3.21
CA ARG A 24 -3.51 -14.79 2.81
C ARG A 24 -4.54 -15.21 3.87
N GLU A 25 -4.18 -15.15 5.15
CA GLU A 25 -5.07 -15.57 6.24
C GLU A 25 -6.18 -14.55 6.53
N LYS A 26 -5.89 -13.25 6.40
CA LYS A 26 -6.79 -12.17 6.82
C LYS A 26 -7.56 -11.54 5.66
N MET A 27 -7.08 -11.67 4.42
CA MET A 27 -7.67 -11.10 3.22
C MET A 27 -8.04 -9.62 3.42
N PRO A 28 -7.05 -8.75 3.66
CA PRO A 28 -7.30 -7.34 3.95
C PRO A 28 -7.88 -6.60 2.73
N ASP A 29 -8.59 -5.50 2.99
CA ASP A 29 -9.11 -4.65 1.92
C ASP A 29 -8.03 -3.77 1.28
N LEU A 30 -6.89 -3.58 1.94
CA LEU A 30 -5.75 -2.78 1.47
C LEU A 30 -4.44 -3.22 2.13
N ILE A 31 -3.34 -3.14 1.38
CA ILE A 31 -1.98 -3.39 1.88
C ILE A 31 -1.15 -2.12 1.73
N ILE A 32 -0.45 -1.74 2.80
CA ILE A 32 0.64 -0.76 2.74
C ILE A 32 1.95 -1.52 2.80
N LEU A 33 2.79 -1.34 1.79
CA LEU A 33 4.04 -2.08 1.64
C LEU A 33 5.23 -1.12 1.71
N ASP A 34 6.16 -1.38 2.62
CA ASP A 34 7.49 -0.78 2.56
C ASP A 34 8.37 -1.58 1.58
N LEU A 35 9.22 -0.89 0.83
CA LEU A 35 10.21 -1.56 -0.03
C LEU A 35 11.49 -1.92 0.73
N VAL A 36 11.79 -1.17 1.79
CA VAL A 36 12.93 -1.43 2.65
C VAL A 36 12.49 -2.36 3.77
N LEU A 37 12.40 -3.65 3.44
CA LEU A 37 12.09 -4.69 4.42
C LEU A 37 13.38 -5.37 4.92
N PRO A 38 13.43 -5.80 6.18
CA PRO A 38 14.49 -6.70 6.61
C PRO A 38 14.31 -8.05 5.91
N LYS A 39 15.40 -8.63 5.43
CA LYS A 39 15.52 -10.00 4.89
C LYS A 39 14.76 -10.32 3.59
N LYS A 40 13.87 -9.46 3.09
CA LYS A 40 13.16 -9.64 1.82
C LYS A 40 13.19 -8.36 0.99
N ASP A 41 13.34 -8.47 -0.32
CA ASP A 41 13.16 -7.33 -1.22
C ASP A 41 11.66 -7.00 -1.34
N GLY A 42 11.27 -5.77 -1.00
CA GLY A 42 9.87 -5.37 -1.07
C GLY A 42 9.30 -5.37 -2.50
N PHE A 43 10.12 -5.25 -3.55
CA PHE A 43 9.65 -5.45 -4.92
C PHE A 43 9.29 -6.91 -5.20
N GLU A 44 10.03 -7.86 -4.62
CA GLU A 44 9.68 -9.28 -4.73
C GLU A 44 8.40 -9.57 -3.94
N ALA A 45 8.23 -8.97 -2.76
CA ALA A 45 6.99 -9.06 -2.00
C ALA A 45 5.79 -8.50 -2.79
N LEU A 46 5.95 -7.33 -3.43
CA LEU A 46 4.91 -6.76 -4.31
C LEU A 46 4.56 -7.69 -5.45
N LYS A 47 5.58 -8.24 -6.13
CA LYS A 47 5.39 -9.20 -7.22
C LYS A 47 4.64 -10.44 -6.74
N GLU A 48 4.97 -10.97 -5.56
CA GLU A 48 4.29 -12.13 -4.98
C GLU A 48 2.83 -11.83 -4.65
N LEU A 49 2.55 -10.68 -4.02
CA LEU A 49 1.19 -10.21 -3.75
C LEU A 49 0.35 -10.12 -5.03
N LYS A 50 0.96 -9.62 -6.12
CA LYS A 50 0.26 -9.41 -7.40
C LYS A 50 0.19 -10.64 -8.29
N SER A 51 1.02 -11.65 -8.03
CA SER A 51 0.96 -12.94 -8.72
C SER A 51 0.03 -13.96 -8.06
N ASP A 52 -0.30 -13.75 -6.78
CA ASP A 52 -1.24 -14.58 -6.03
C ASP A 52 -2.69 -14.21 -6.40
N ALA A 53 -3.45 -15.13 -6.99
CA ALA A 53 -4.81 -14.85 -7.48
C ALA A 53 -5.78 -14.38 -6.38
N GLY A 54 -5.57 -14.79 -5.12
CA GLY A 54 -6.40 -14.34 -3.99
C GLY A 54 -6.05 -12.93 -3.52
N LEU A 55 -4.79 -12.52 -3.68
CA LEU A 55 -4.29 -11.24 -3.17
C LEU A 55 -4.15 -10.16 -4.26
N ALA A 56 -4.03 -10.55 -5.53
CA ALA A 56 -3.84 -9.64 -6.64
C ALA A 56 -4.91 -8.52 -6.73
N PRO A 57 -6.21 -8.80 -6.44
CA PRO A 57 -7.24 -7.76 -6.42
C PRO A 57 -7.07 -6.73 -5.30
N ILE A 58 -6.36 -7.06 -4.21
CA ILE A 58 -6.18 -6.16 -3.07
C ILE A 58 -5.27 -5.00 -3.50
N PRO A 59 -5.68 -3.73 -3.34
CA PRO A 59 -4.84 -2.58 -3.66
C PRO A 59 -3.61 -2.56 -2.74
N VAL A 60 -2.44 -2.37 -3.35
CA VAL A 60 -1.16 -2.24 -2.65
C VAL A 60 -0.66 -0.82 -2.83
N ILE A 61 -0.58 -0.07 -1.74
CA ILE A 61 0.08 1.24 -1.69
C ILE A 61 1.52 1.01 -1.25
N VAL A 62 2.48 1.36 -2.11
CA VAL A 62 3.88 1.37 -1.70
C VAL A 62 4.15 2.65 -0.92
N LEU A 63 4.71 2.51 0.29
CA LEU A 63 5.07 3.62 1.17
C LEU A 63 6.51 3.41 1.66
N THR A 64 7.46 4.16 1.11
CA THR A 64 8.91 3.93 1.30
C THR A 64 9.68 5.24 1.39
N ASN A 65 10.95 5.18 1.78
CA ASN A 65 11.89 6.31 1.72
C ASN A 65 12.69 6.36 0.39
N LEU A 66 12.50 5.39 -0.51
CA LEU A 66 13.14 5.41 -1.81
C LEU A 66 12.46 6.44 -2.73
N GLU A 67 13.24 7.27 -3.41
CA GLU A 67 12.73 8.41 -4.22
C GLU A 67 13.08 8.29 -5.71
N GLY A 68 13.75 7.21 -6.12
CA GLY A 68 14.18 7.03 -7.50
C GLY A 68 13.01 6.92 -8.47
N SER A 69 13.05 7.64 -9.58
CA SER A 69 12.02 7.54 -10.63
C SER A 69 11.88 6.11 -11.17
N GLN A 70 12.98 5.37 -11.22
CA GLN A 70 12.99 3.95 -11.61
C GLN A 70 12.27 3.07 -10.59
N ASP A 71 12.35 3.38 -9.30
CA ASP A 71 11.65 2.63 -8.24
C ASP A 71 10.13 2.84 -8.34
N VAL A 72 9.72 4.08 -8.62
CA VAL A 72 8.32 4.44 -8.85
C VAL A 72 7.79 3.68 -10.06
N GLU A 73 8.47 3.76 -11.20
CA GLU A 73 8.08 3.08 -12.43
C GLU A 73 7.99 1.56 -12.22
N ARG A 74 9.01 0.96 -11.59
CA ARG A 74 9.05 -0.47 -11.29
C ARG A 74 7.87 -0.90 -10.41
N ALA A 75 7.57 -0.16 -9.34
CA ALA A 75 6.46 -0.50 -8.46
C ALA A 75 5.10 -0.44 -9.18
N LEU A 76 4.87 0.60 -9.98
CA LEU A 76 3.65 0.75 -10.75
C LEU A 76 3.50 -0.34 -11.82
N SER A 77 4.58 -0.66 -12.55
CA SER A 77 4.58 -1.76 -13.52
C SER A 77 4.34 -3.14 -12.89
N LEU A 78 4.70 -3.32 -11.62
CA LEU A 78 4.41 -4.54 -10.86
C LEU A 78 2.98 -4.60 -10.31
N GLY A 79 2.16 -3.56 -10.52
CA GLY A 79 0.76 -3.52 -10.12
C GLY A 79 0.48 -2.87 -8.77
N ALA A 80 1.40 -2.04 -8.25
CA ALA A 80 1.08 -1.15 -7.14
C ALA A 80 -0.05 -0.18 -7.56
N PHE A 81 -0.96 0.09 -6.63
CA PHE A 81 -2.02 1.08 -6.82
C PHE A 81 -1.43 2.50 -6.88
N THR A 82 -0.50 2.80 -5.97
CA THR A 82 0.24 4.06 -5.96
C THR A 82 1.56 3.90 -5.19
N TYR A 83 2.44 4.87 -5.34
CA TYR A 83 3.75 4.94 -4.70
C TYR A 83 3.89 6.27 -3.95
N LEU A 84 4.17 6.20 -2.66
CA LEU A 84 4.29 7.35 -1.77
C LEU A 84 5.67 7.36 -1.11
N VAL A 85 6.38 8.48 -1.25
CA VAL A 85 7.62 8.74 -0.52
C VAL A 85 7.27 9.28 0.87
N LYS A 86 7.60 8.55 1.94
CA LYS A 86 7.19 8.91 3.32
C LYS A 86 7.54 10.35 3.71
N ALA A 87 8.66 10.88 3.24
CA ALA A 87 9.11 12.24 3.54
C ALA A 87 8.30 13.34 2.81
N ASN A 88 7.62 12.98 1.71
CA ASN A 88 6.95 13.93 0.81
C ASN A 88 5.44 14.02 1.04
N TYR A 89 4.87 13.19 1.92
CA TYR A 89 3.44 13.12 2.15
C TYR A 89 3.08 13.35 3.62
N SER A 90 2.07 14.17 3.85
CA SER A 90 1.46 14.30 5.18
C SER A 90 0.55 13.11 5.50
N LEU A 91 0.20 12.94 6.77
CA LEU A 91 -0.79 11.93 7.17
C LEU A 91 -2.15 12.13 6.47
N ASP A 92 -2.55 13.38 6.23
CA ASP A 92 -3.80 13.68 5.54
C ASP A 92 -3.75 13.22 4.08
N ASP A 93 -2.64 13.47 3.37
CA ASP A 93 -2.47 13.01 1.98
C ASP A 93 -2.52 11.48 1.90
N MET A 94 -1.88 10.79 2.86
CA MET A 94 -1.91 9.33 2.92
C MET A 94 -3.32 8.79 3.15
N ILE A 95 -4.10 9.44 4.02
CA ILE A 95 -5.50 9.08 4.27
C ILE A 95 -6.34 9.21 3.01
N GLU A 96 -6.12 10.26 2.21
CA GLU A 96 -6.82 10.43 0.93
C GLU A 96 -6.49 9.31 -0.05
N LYS A 97 -5.22 8.90 -0.15
CA LYS A 97 -4.81 7.79 -1.02
C LYS A 97 -5.40 6.45 -0.58
N ILE A 98 -5.49 6.19 0.73
CA ILE A 98 -6.15 5.01 1.27
C ILE A 98 -7.63 4.98 0.89
N LYS A 99 -8.35 6.11 1.02
CA LYS A 99 -9.76 6.20 0.62
C LYS A 99 -9.97 5.96 -0.88
N GLN A 100 -9.11 6.55 -1.70
CA GLN A 100 -9.13 6.34 -3.16
C GLN A 100 -8.94 4.86 -3.50
N ALA A 101 -7.97 4.19 -2.85
CA ALA A 101 -7.69 2.78 -3.07
C ALA A 101 -8.83 1.84 -2.64
N LEU A 102 -9.54 2.19 -1.56
CA LEU A 102 -10.70 1.42 -1.07
C LEU A 102 -11.99 1.69 -1.86
N GLY A 103 -11.95 2.56 -2.88
CA GLY A 103 -13.14 2.92 -3.65
C GLY A 103 -14.14 3.78 -2.89
N ASP A 104 -13.73 4.39 -1.76
CA ASP A 104 -14.57 5.32 -1.01
C ASP A 104 -14.54 6.71 -1.70
N GLU A 105 -15.13 6.79 -2.89
CA GLU A 105 -15.36 8.04 -3.65
C GLU A 105 -16.46 8.92 -3.02
N SER A 106 -16.84 8.69 -1.76
CA SER A 106 -17.79 9.55 -1.06
C SER A 106 -17.11 10.84 -0.55
N ARG A 107 -16.80 11.72 -1.53
CA ARG A 107 -16.39 13.14 -1.44
C ARG A 107 -14.88 13.40 -1.31
N SER A 108 -14.30 13.87 -2.42
CA SER A 108 -13.51 15.11 -2.39
C SER A 108 -14.14 16.15 -3.34
N PRO A 109 -14.13 17.45 -2.99
CA PRO A 109 -14.80 18.49 -3.74
C PRO A 109 -14.06 18.81 -5.03
N THR A 110 -14.84 19.12 -6.06
CA THR A 110 -14.48 19.91 -7.23
C THR A 110 -13.47 21.01 -6.90
N THR A 111 -12.36 21.05 -7.63
CA THR A 111 -11.76 22.31 -8.05
C THR A 111 -11.70 22.30 -9.57
#